data_AF-A0AAE8HGM4-F1
#
_entry.id   AF-A0AAE8HGM4-F1
#
_cell.length_a   1.000
_cell.length_b   1.000
_cell.length_c   1.000
_cell.angle_alpha   90.00
_cell.angle_beta   90.00
_cell.angle_gamma   90.00
#
_symmetry.space_group_name_H-M   'P 1'
#
loop_
_entity.id
_entity.type
_entity.pdbx_description
1 polymer ?
#
loop_
_entity_poly.entity_id
_entity_poly.type
_entity_poly.pdbx_seq_one_letter_code
_entity_poly.pdbx_strand_id
1 'polypeptide(L)'
;MLIGGYTFLTIDRPGAPGNRKDSIGGLPKVPGKQLDEYPPAMFKEGGTGAGVRSISSKDNMGAGARIGNACRGLPDGEKVRIEVVD
;
A
#
# COMPACT_ATOMS: atom_id res chain seq x y z
N MET A 1 -12.45 -0.22 10.68
CA MET A 1 -11.47 -1.12 11.34
C MET A 1 -10.16 -1.08 10.56
N LEU A 2 -9.33 -0.07 10.85
CA LEU A 2 -7.89 -0.10 10.55
C LEU A 2 -7.30 -1.16 11.49
N ILE A 3 -6.94 -2.31 10.94
CA ILE A 3 -6.29 -3.35 11.73
C ILE A 3 -4.87 -2.82 11.99
N GLY A 4 -4.53 -2.71 13.27
CA GLY A 4 -3.39 -1.95 13.76
C GLY A 4 -2.03 -2.46 13.30
N GLY A 5 -1.04 -1.58 13.39
CA GLY A 5 0.37 -1.95 13.28
C GLY A 5 1.30 -0.74 13.22
N TYR A 6 0.98 0.22 12.37
CA TYR A 6 1.95 1.26 12.00
C TYR A 6 1.43 2.67 12.28
N THR A 7 2.10 3.36 13.20
CA THR A 7 1.90 4.79 13.47
C THR A 7 2.49 5.65 12.35
N PHE A 8 3.58 5.18 11.74
CA PHE A 8 4.25 5.81 10.60
C PHE A 8 4.69 4.75 9.61
N LEU A 9 4.73 5.14 8.34
CA LEU A 9 5.24 4.35 7.23
C LEU A 9 6.41 5.11 6.61
N THR A 10 7.46 4.39 6.25
CA THR A 10 8.69 4.95 5.70
C THR A 10 8.68 4.79 4.19
N ILE A 11 8.77 5.88 3.43
CA ILE A 11 8.74 5.81 1.97
C ILE A 11 9.98 5.06 1.46
N ASP A 12 9.76 4.00 0.68
CA ASP A 12 10.80 3.20 0.02
C ASP A 12 10.31 2.78 -1.36
N ARG A 13 10.37 3.71 -2.32
CA ARG A 13 9.92 3.45 -3.70
C ARG A 13 10.76 2.38 -4.41
N PRO A 14 12.10 2.33 -4.24
CA PRO A 14 12.92 1.27 -4.83
C PRO A 14 12.52 -0.14 -4.36
N GLY A 15 12.07 -0.30 -3.12
CA GLY A 15 11.60 -1.58 -2.56
C GLY A 15 10.25 -2.07 -3.12
N ALA A 16 9.47 -1.21 -3.78
CA ALA A 16 8.09 -1.52 -4.16
C ALA A 16 7.87 -2.76 -5.05
N PRO A 17 8.72 -3.07 -6.05
CA PRO A 17 8.58 -4.30 -6.83
C PRO A 17 8.77 -5.56 -5.99
N GLY A 18 9.73 -5.54 -5.04
CA GLY A 18 10.00 -6.64 -4.11
C GLY A 18 8.83 -6.84 -3.15
N ASN A 19 8.39 -5.75 -2.52
CA ASN A 19 7.26 -5.78 -1.59
C ASN A 19 5.99 -6.34 -2.26
N ARG A 20 5.65 -5.88 -3.48
CA ARG A 20 4.48 -6.38 -4.20
C ARG A 20 4.57 -7.88 -4.53
N LYS A 21 5.77 -8.37 -4.83
CA LYS A 21 5.99 -9.80 -5.07
C LYS A 21 5.75 -10.60 -3.79
N ASP A 22 6.26 -10.11 -2.67
CA ASP A 22 6.17 -10.80 -1.38
C ASP A 22 4.77 -10.76 -0.76
N SER A 23 3.99 -9.72 -1.01
CA SER A 23 2.62 -9.58 -0.51
C SER A 23 1.58 -10.29 -1.37
N ILE A 24 1.54 -10.01 -2.68
CA ILE A 24 0.46 -10.42 -3.58
C ILE A 24 0.90 -11.32 -4.72
N GLY A 25 2.21 -11.53 -4.91
CA GLY A 25 2.74 -12.26 -6.08
C GLY A 25 2.26 -13.70 -6.19
N GLY A 26 1.91 -14.34 -5.07
CA GLY A 26 1.36 -15.71 -5.02
C GLY A 26 -0.17 -15.79 -4.93
N LEU A 27 -0.89 -14.67 -4.88
CA LEU A 27 -2.33 -14.67 -4.64
C LEU A 27 -3.12 -14.70 -5.95
N PRO A 28 -4.27 -15.41 -5.99
CA PRO A 28 -5.09 -15.48 -7.18
C PRO A 28 -5.69 -14.11 -7.51
N LYS A 29 -5.69 -13.76 -8.79
CA LYS A 29 -6.36 -12.55 -9.28
C LYS A 29 -7.87 -12.77 -9.28
N VAL A 30 -8.62 -11.79 -8.79
CA VAL A 30 -10.08 -11.80 -8.81
C VAL A 30 -10.57 -10.87 -9.93
N PRO A 31 -11.37 -11.36 -10.90
CA PRO A 31 -11.89 -10.54 -11.99
C PRO A 31 -12.60 -9.26 -11.49
N GLY A 32 -12.30 -8.13 -12.11
CA GLY A 32 -12.87 -6.82 -11.77
C GLY A 32 -12.34 -6.19 -10.47
N LYS A 33 -11.47 -6.89 -9.73
CA LYS A 33 -10.89 -6.44 -8.47
C LYS A 33 -9.38 -6.31 -8.55
N GLN A 34 -8.84 -5.52 -7.64
CA GLN A 34 -7.40 -5.42 -7.39
C GLN A 34 -7.11 -5.89 -5.96
N LEU A 35 -5.93 -6.49 -5.79
CA LEU A 35 -5.41 -6.81 -4.47
C LEU A 35 -4.81 -5.53 -3.90
N ASP A 36 -5.47 -4.99 -2.90
CA ASP A 36 -5.01 -3.85 -2.11
C ASP A 36 -4.21 -4.35 -0.91
N GLU A 37 -3.11 -3.65 -0.61
CA GLU A 37 -2.09 -4.04 0.34
C GLU A 37 -1.92 -2.95 1.40
N TYR A 38 -1.97 -3.33 2.67
CA TYR A 38 -1.60 -2.43 3.76
C TYR A 38 -0.59 -3.10 4.73
N PRO A 39 0.60 -2.53 4.93
CA PRO A 39 1.08 -1.29 4.31
C PRO A 39 1.31 -1.39 2.79
N PRO A 40 1.11 -0.31 2.02
CA PRO A 40 1.31 -0.33 0.57
C PRO A 40 2.76 -0.64 0.21
N ALA A 41 2.97 -1.31 -0.94
CA ALA A 41 4.29 -1.74 -1.39
C ALA A 41 5.34 -0.63 -1.48
N MET A 42 4.96 0.64 -1.67
CA MET A 42 5.88 1.79 -1.72
C MET A 42 6.47 2.20 -0.36
N PHE A 43 6.11 1.51 0.71
CA PHE A 43 6.66 1.74 2.05
C PHE A 43 7.52 0.57 2.48
N LYS A 44 8.53 0.85 3.31
CA LYS A 44 9.47 -0.15 3.86
C LYS A 44 8.76 -1.24 4.66
N GLU A 45 7.64 -0.89 5.29
CA GLU A 45 6.82 -1.79 6.10
C GLU A 45 5.84 -2.63 5.26
N GLY A 46 5.79 -2.43 3.95
CA GLY A 46 5.02 -3.25 3.03
C GLY A 46 5.66 -4.62 2.76
N GLY A 47 5.01 -5.43 1.93
CA GLY A 47 5.54 -6.74 1.54
C GLY A 47 5.12 -7.87 2.47
N THR A 48 6.08 -8.66 2.95
CA THR A 48 5.79 -9.86 3.77
C THR A 48 4.98 -9.49 5.01
N GLY A 49 3.82 -10.13 5.18
CA GLY A 49 2.92 -9.89 6.32
C GLY A 49 1.98 -8.70 6.14
N ALA A 50 2.04 -7.98 5.01
CA ALA A 50 1.03 -6.97 4.67
C ALA A 50 -0.36 -7.61 4.59
N GLY A 51 -1.36 -6.93 5.14
CA GLY A 51 -2.74 -7.33 5.00
C GLY A 51 -3.21 -7.10 3.55
N VAL A 52 -3.76 -8.14 2.93
CA VAL A 52 -4.24 -8.07 1.55
C VAL A 52 -5.76 -8.22 1.49
N ARG A 53 -6.44 -7.37 0.72
CA ARG A 53 -7.88 -7.51 0.43
C ARG A 53 -8.17 -7.30 -1.05
N SER A 54 -9.11 -8.08 -1.59
CA SER A 54 -9.65 -7.84 -2.93
C SER A 54 -10.72 -6.76 -2.90
N ILE A 55 -10.43 -5.59 -3.47
CA ILE A 55 -11.37 -4.46 -3.55
C ILE A 55 -11.65 -4.07 -5.01
N SER A 56 -12.67 -3.24 -5.24
CA SER A 56 -13.01 -2.82 -6.60
C SER A 56 -11.81 -2.08 -7.23
N SER A 57 -11.58 -2.29 -8.52
CA SER A 57 -10.46 -1.64 -9.22
C SER A 57 -10.55 -0.12 -9.14
N LYS A 58 -11.77 0.44 -9.19
CA LYS A 58 -12.02 1.88 -9.09
C LYS A 58 -11.56 2.44 -7.74
N ASP A 59 -11.91 1.78 -6.65
CA ASP A 59 -11.56 2.24 -5.30
C ASP A 59 -10.06 2.14 -5.06
N ASN A 60 -9.44 1.03 -5.46
CA ASN A 60 -7.99 0.83 -5.31
C ASN A 60 -7.17 1.88 -6.08
N MET A 61 -7.54 2.12 -7.35
CA MET A 61 -6.86 3.12 -8.17
C MET A 61 -7.04 4.53 -7.63
N GLY A 62 -8.24 4.85 -7.12
CA GLY A 62 -8.52 6.13 -6.48
C GLY A 62 -7.70 6.36 -5.21
N ALA A 63 -7.66 5.37 -4.32
CA ALA A 63 -6.87 5.43 -3.09
C ALA A 63 -5.36 5.52 -3.39
N GLY A 64 -4.86 4.66 -4.30
CA GLY A 64 -3.46 4.66 -4.71
C GLY A 64 -3.02 5.99 -5.34
N ALA A 65 -3.86 6.62 -6.16
CA ALA A 65 -3.58 7.93 -6.74
C ALA A 65 -3.51 9.04 -5.67
N ARG A 66 -4.40 9.01 -4.68
CA ARG A 66 -4.39 9.98 -3.56
C ARG A 66 -3.12 9.87 -2.73
N ILE A 67 -2.78 8.66 -2.31
CA ILE A 67 -1.56 8.40 -1.52
C ILE A 67 -0.32 8.77 -2.33
N GLY A 68 -0.24 8.34 -3.59
CA GLY A 68 0.88 8.65 -4.47
C GLY A 68 1.07 10.14 -4.72
N ASN A 69 -0.03 10.89 -4.91
CA ASN A 69 0.02 12.34 -5.06
C ASN A 69 0.46 13.03 -3.77
N ALA A 70 -0.07 12.63 -2.61
CA ALA A 70 0.32 13.18 -1.31
C ALA A 70 1.82 12.95 -1.02
N CYS A 71 2.36 11.80 -1.42
CA CYS A 71 3.76 11.46 -1.21
C CYS A 71 4.71 12.01 -2.29
N ARG A 72 4.23 12.60 -3.39
CA ARG A 72 5.06 12.91 -4.57
C ARG A 72 6.24 13.85 -4.27
N GLY A 73 6.05 14.81 -3.37
CA GLY A 73 7.08 15.78 -2.99
C GLY A 73 8.03 15.29 -1.88
N LEU A 74 7.80 14.11 -1.32
CA LEU A 74 8.55 13.60 -0.19
C LEU A 74 9.69 12.68 -0.65
N PRO A 75 10.91 12.82 -0.11
CA PRO A 75 12.02 11.95 -0.48
C PRO A 75 11.81 10.52 0.01
N ASP A 76 12.54 9.56 -0.57
CA ASP A 76 12.66 8.23 0.02
C ASP A 76 13.31 8.34 1.42
N GLY A 77 12.85 7.53 2.37
CA GLY A 77 13.24 7.59 3.78
C GLY A 77 12.36 8.51 4.65
N GLU A 78 11.52 9.36 4.05
CA GLU A 78 10.58 10.20 4.80
C GLU A 78 9.51 9.35 5.49
N LYS A 79 9.06 9.78 6.68
CA LYS A 79 8.03 9.09 7.45
C LYS A 79 6.69 9.79 7.30
N VAL A 80 5.66 9.05 6.92
CA VAL A 80 4.30 9.56 6.78
C VAL A 80 3.34 8.79 7.67
N ARG A 81 2.27 9.45 8.10
CA ARG A 81 1.14 8.79 8.77
C ARG A 81 -0.04 8.79 7.81
N ILE A 82 -0.65 7.63 7.62
CA ILE A 82 -1.88 7.50 6.85
C ILE A 82 -3.03 7.39 7.84
N GLU A 83 -3.96 8.34 7.77
CA GLU A 83 -5.19 8.36 8.57
C GLU A 83 -6.39 8.18 7.66
N VAL A 84 -7.31 7.31 8.08
CA VAL A 84 -8.63 7.21 7.47
C VAL A 84 -9.53 8.13 8.27
N VAL A 85 -9.99 9.19 7.62
CA VAL A 85 -10.92 10.18 8.17
C VAL A 85 -12.28 10.02 7.49
N ASP A 86 -13.35 10.21 8.26
CA ASP A 86 -14.75 10.13 7.79
C ASP A 86 -15.19 11.38 7.01
#